data_AF-A0A528FLS1-F1
#
_entry.id   AF-A0A528FLS1-F1
#
_cell.length_a   1.000
_cell.length_b   1.000
_cell.length_c   1.000
_cell.angle_alpha   90.00
_cell.angle_beta   90.00
_cell.angle_gamma   90.00
#
_symmetry.space_group_name_H-M   'P 1'
#
loop_
_entity.id
_entity.type
_entity.pdbx_description
1 polymer ?
#
loop_
_entity_poly.entity_id
_entity_poly.type
_entity_poly.pdbx_seq_one_letter_code
_entity_poly.pdbx_strand_id
1 'polypeptide(L)'
;STPSLSDLRAFAELFGVPVSLFFSHDVPVKNERGVVVRAGSRRTLGTSDSGLVEELLSPDLGGSFEMLRSVFAPGAELKTEA
;
A
#
# COMPACT_ATOMS: atom_id res chain seq x y z
N SER A 1 -6.03 19.61 -11.62
CA SER A 1 -7.12 18.71 -12.02
C SER A 1 -7.29 17.63 -10.98
N THR A 2 -8.53 17.22 -10.69
CA THR A 2 -8.84 16.11 -9.77
C THR A 2 -9.35 14.93 -10.59
N PRO A 3 -8.62 13.79 -10.65
CA PRO A 3 -9.06 12.63 -11.42
C PRO A 3 -10.35 12.04 -10.86
N SER A 4 -11.21 11.52 -11.73
CA SER A 4 -12.38 10.75 -11.33
C SER A 4 -12.00 9.34 -10.86
N LEU A 5 -12.90 8.65 -10.16
CA LEU A 5 -12.66 7.25 -9.77
C LEU A 5 -12.49 6.33 -10.99
N SER A 6 -13.17 6.63 -12.10
CA SER A 6 -12.98 5.94 -13.37
C SER A 6 -11.56 6.12 -13.91
N ASP A 7 -10.99 7.32 -13.80
CA ASP A 7 -9.61 7.58 -14.25
C ASP A 7 -8.61 6.78 -13.41
N LEU A 8 -8.79 6.77 -12.08
CA LEU A 8 -7.91 5.99 -11.18
C LEU A 8 -7.96 4.49 -11.47
N ARG A 9 -9.15 3.95 -11.81
CA ARG A 9 -9.29 2.55 -12.23
C ARG A 9 -8.58 2.27 -13.55
N ALA A 10 -8.71 3.16 -14.53
CA ALA A 10 -8.01 3.03 -15.79
C ALA A 10 -6.48 3.07 -15.60
N PHE A 11 -5.97 3.93 -14.72
CA PHE A 11 -4.55 3.94 -14.37
C PHE A 11 -4.11 2.66 -13.65
N ALA A 12 -4.90 2.19 -12.69
CA ALA A 12 -4.63 0.93 -11.98
C ALA A 12 -4.48 -0.24 -12.96
N GLU A 13 -5.42 -0.37 -13.90
CA GLU A 13 -5.38 -1.40 -14.94
C GLU A 13 -4.17 -1.22 -15.87
N LEU A 14 -3.92 0.00 -16.34
CA LEU A 14 -2.80 0.30 -17.23
C LEU A 14 -1.44 -0.04 -16.61
N PHE A 15 -1.27 0.22 -15.32
CA PHE A 15 -0.01 -0.02 -14.60
C PHE A 15 0.05 -1.37 -13.88
N GLY A 16 -1.02 -2.18 -13.93
CA GLY A 16 -1.08 -3.46 -13.22
C GLY A 16 -1.01 -3.34 -11.69
N VAL A 17 -1.50 -2.23 -11.13
CA VAL A 17 -1.47 -1.95 -9.69
C VAL A 17 -2.88 -1.92 -9.10
N PRO A 18 -3.08 -2.23 -7.80
CA PRO A 18 -4.38 -2.08 -7.16
C PRO A 18 -4.84 -0.61 -7.17
N VAL A 19 -6.15 -0.35 -7.36
CA VAL A 19 -6.68 1.04 -7.33
C VAL A 19 -6.48 1.71 -5.97
N SER A 20 -6.37 0.91 -4.90
CA SER A 20 -6.02 1.37 -3.55
C SER A 20 -4.68 2.09 -3.49
N LEU A 21 -3.82 1.90 -4.50
CA LEU A 21 -2.52 2.55 -4.58
C LEU A 21 -2.63 4.08 -4.61
N PHE A 22 -3.72 4.60 -5.17
CA PHE A 22 -3.93 6.04 -5.40
C PHE A 22 -4.60 6.77 -4.22
N PHE A 23 -5.06 6.03 -3.21
CA PHE A 23 -5.69 6.67 -2.05
C PHE A 23 -4.66 7.03 -0.98
N SER A 24 -4.62 8.31 -0.64
CA SER A 24 -3.85 8.80 0.51
C SER A 24 -4.45 8.22 1.79
N HIS A 25 -3.59 7.76 2.70
CA HIS A 25 -4.03 7.40 4.04
C HIS A 25 -4.21 8.68 4.85
N ASP A 26 -5.35 8.81 5.53
CA ASP A 26 -5.61 9.97 6.35
C ASP A 26 -4.63 9.97 7.53
N VAL A 27 -3.82 11.03 7.63
CA VAL A 27 -2.88 11.23 8.74
C VAL A 27 -3.53 12.24 9.69
N PRO A 28 -4.05 11.79 10.86
CA PRO A 28 -4.86 12.63 11.73
C PRO A 28 -4.10 13.85 12.26
N VAL A 29 -2.80 13.67 12.52
CA VAL A 29 -1.91 14.72 13.01
C VAL A 29 -1.22 15.36 11.81
N LYS A 30 -1.63 16.59 11.44
CA LYS A 30 -1.10 17.28 10.25
C LYS A 30 0.44 17.35 10.21
N ASN A 31 1.09 17.55 11.36
CA ASN A 31 2.55 17.66 11.46
C ASN A 31 3.28 16.32 11.29
N GLU A 32 2.58 15.19 11.28
CA GLU A 32 3.14 13.86 11.08
C GLU A 32 3.12 13.44 9.61
N ARG A 33 2.36 14.15 8.77
CA ARG A 33 2.16 13.80 7.36
C ARG A 33 3.48 13.74 6.62
N GLY A 34 3.75 12.61 5.97
CA GLY A 34 4.98 12.41 5.21
C GLY A 34 6.21 12.11 6.06
N VAL A 35 6.09 11.97 7.39
CA VAL A 35 7.23 11.75 8.30
C VAL A 35 6.98 10.60 9.26
N VAL A 36 5.81 10.54 9.90
CA VAL A 36 5.49 9.53 10.91
C VAL A 36 4.33 8.65 10.42
N VAL A 37 4.54 7.34 10.44
CA VAL A 37 3.50 6.35 10.14
C VAL A 37 3.08 5.65 11.43
N ARG A 38 1.89 5.97 11.93
CA ARG A 38 1.31 5.36 13.13
C ARG A 38 0.71 3.99 12.81
N ALA A 39 0.78 3.07 13.77
CA ALA A 39 0.33 1.68 13.57
C ALA A 39 -1.11 1.55 13.03
N GLY A 40 -2.05 2.35 13.54
CA GLY A 40 -3.45 2.35 13.08
C GLY A 40 -3.72 3.10 11.77
N SER A 41 -2.71 3.70 11.16
CA SER A 41 -2.82 4.48 9.92
C SER A 41 -1.86 3.98 8.83
N ARG A 42 -1.31 2.77 8.99
CA ARG A 42 -0.43 2.16 7.99
C ARG A 42 -1.21 1.83 6.74
N ARG A 43 -0.53 1.97 5.61
CA ARG A 43 -1.06 1.57 4.32
C ARG A 43 -0.87 0.08 4.10
N THR A 44 -1.95 -0.67 3.90
CA THR A 44 -1.87 -2.06 3.49
C THR A 44 -1.59 -2.15 1.98
N LEU A 45 -0.68 -3.04 1.61
CA LEU A 45 -0.32 -3.38 0.24
C LEU A 45 -0.85 -4.78 -0.08
N GLY A 46 -1.43 -4.94 -1.26
CA GLY A 46 -1.93 -6.24 -1.74
C GLY A 46 -3.29 -6.68 -1.18
N THR A 47 -3.62 -7.95 -1.41
CA THR A 47 -4.82 -8.62 -0.88
C THR A 47 -4.41 -9.72 0.09
N SER A 48 -5.23 -9.98 1.11
CA SER A 48 -4.96 -11.01 2.13
C SER A 48 -5.08 -12.45 1.60
N ASP A 49 -5.46 -12.64 0.34
CA ASP A 49 -5.82 -13.94 -0.23
C ASP A 49 -4.63 -14.90 -0.37
N SER A 50 -3.39 -14.37 -0.37
CA SER A 50 -2.15 -15.14 -0.37
C SER A 50 -1.68 -15.57 1.03
N GLY A 51 -2.38 -15.14 2.09
CA GLY A 51 -1.92 -15.30 3.48
C GLY A 51 -0.76 -14.36 3.85
N LEU A 52 -0.37 -13.46 2.96
CA LEU A 52 0.59 -12.39 3.23
C LEU A 52 -0.16 -11.06 3.37
N VAL A 53 0.08 -10.36 4.48
CA VAL A 53 -0.34 -8.97 4.67
C VAL A 53 0.89 -8.10 4.74
N GLU A 54 0.98 -7.12 3.84
CA GLU A 54 2.07 -6.15 3.84
C GLU A 54 1.55 -4.77 4.22
N GLU A 55 2.28 -4.08 5.09
CA GLU A 55 1.97 -2.73 5.53
C GLU A 55 3.18 -1.82 5.36
N LEU A 56 2.97 -0.63 4.83
CA LEU A 56 4.02 0.35 4.69
C LEU A 56 4.35 1.01 6.04
N LEU A 57 5.64 1.00 6.41
CA LEU A 57 6.17 1.69 7.58
C LEU A 57 6.84 3.02 7.21
N SER A 58 7.30 3.17 5.96
CA SER A 58 7.71 4.45 5.41
C SER A 58 6.50 5.29 4.96
N PRO A 59 6.61 6.62 4.89
CA PRO A 59 5.48 7.47 4.51
C PRO A 59 5.02 7.32 3.05
N ASP A 60 5.93 6.93 2.16
CA ASP A 60 5.69 6.73 0.73
C ASP A 60 6.59 5.62 0.13
N LEU A 61 6.34 5.30 -1.14
CA LEU A 61 7.00 4.29 -1.97
C LEU A 61 7.81 4.95 -3.10
N GLY A 62 8.46 6.09 -2.83
CA GLY A 62 9.23 6.82 -3.84
C GLY A 62 10.58 7.35 -3.35
N GLY A 63 10.96 7.00 -2.13
CA GLY A 63 12.21 7.45 -1.51
C GLY A 63 13.41 6.58 -1.89
N SER A 64 14.60 7.01 -1.47
CA SER A 64 15.81 6.19 -1.53
C SER A 64 15.82 5.02 -0.53
N PHE A 65 14.83 4.99 0.37
CA PHE A 65 14.67 3.98 1.40
C PHE A 65 13.20 3.74 1.67
N GLU A 66 12.83 2.46 1.77
CA GLU A 66 11.48 2.00 2.01
C GLU A 66 11.49 0.93 3.09
N MET A 67 10.46 0.91 3.93
CA MET A 67 10.35 -0.06 5.01
C MET A 67 8.92 -0.57 5.09
N LEU A 68 8.79 -1.90 5.17
CA LEU A 68 7.51 -2.58 5.18
C LEU A 68 7.45 -3.57 6.34
N ARG A 69 6.25 -3.81 6.85
CA ARG A 69 5.93 -4.88 7.79
C ARG A 69 5.16 -5.94 7.01
N SER A 70 5.78 -7.11 6.89
CA SER A 70 5.15 -8.28 6.28
C SER A 70 4.73 -9.24 7.39
N VAL A 71 3.45 -9.64 7.39
CA VAL A 71 2.88 -10.64 8.29
C VAL A 71 2.44 -11.83 7.45
N PHE A 72 3.05 -12.97 7.73
CA PHE A 72 2.77 -14.23 7.04
C PHE A 72 1.86 -15.08 7.93
N ALA A 73 0.70 -15.47 7.39
CA ALA A 73 -0.13 -16.49 8.01
C ALA A 73 0.61 -17.84 8.03
N PRO A 74 0.30 -18.75 8.97
CA PRO A 74 0.86 -20.09 8.97
C PRO A 74 0.65 -20.79 7.62
N GLY A 75 1.74 -21.31 7.04
CA GLY A 75 1.70 -21.99 5.74
C GLY A 75 1.64 -21.06 4.52
N ALA A 76 1.70 -19.73 4.69
CA ALA A 76 1.83 -18.81 3.57
C ALA A 76 3.13 -19.08 2.81
N GLU A 77 3.02 -19.19 1.49
CA GLU A 77 4.13 -19.45 0.60
C GLU A 77 4.04 -18.57 -0.65
N LEU A 78 5.20 -18.21 -1.20
CA LEU A 78 5.26 -17.55 -2.49
C LEU A 78 5.01 -18.61 -3.57
N LYS A 79 3.84 -18.56 -4.22
CA LYS A 79 3.61 -19.37 -5.41
C LYS A 79 4.56 -18.92 -6.50
N THR A 80 5.49 -19.79 -6.90
CA THR A 80 6.32 -19.54 -8.08
C THR A 80 5.44 -19.83 -9.29
N GLU A 81 5.18 -18.83 -10.13
CA GLU A 81 4.53 -19.07 -11.43
C GLU A 81 5.47 -19.91 -12.30
N ALA A 82 4.93 -20.98 -12.90
CA ALA A 82 5.65 -21.90 -13.79
C ALA A 82 5.72 -21.37 -15.23
#